data_AF-B8N203-F1
#
_entry.id   AF-B8N203-F1
#
_cell.length_a   1.000
_cell.length_b   1.000
_cell.length_c   1.000
_cell.angle_alpha   90.00
_cell.angle_beta   90.00
_cell.angle_gamma   90.00
#
_symmetry.space_group_name_H-M   'P 1'
#
loop_
_entity.id
_entity.type
_entity.pdbx_description
1 polymer ?
#
loop_
_entity_poly.entity_id
_entity_poly.type
_entity_poly.pdbx_seq_one_letter_code
_entity_poly.pdbx_strand_id
1 'polypeptide(L)'
;MPPRRLLLVSYPRTASNLLLRILALSDQPNVVANEQGGYFFMKAYTTATKDSRVYRPGDQWTTEECDEVRSAFQECLNALEDYSSRAEKENKMLVTKEHAFWLCHPMAFSRMIHGTNGSYDSLFRLEFPATYGPSQTFSPNNETVFPDEYLRTWRLAFIIRHPALVFPSLYRAMIKMVETGIIRKEELPGVLGTNMSLKWTRMLYDYGMESNDSDSKPLLLDAHDVIHNPHVIARFCELAGLDPNKLKFEWEKKSDANGAPSNGDPVEQREVTGEDARFRDQRAQAIMLSSLAGSSGVLKDKAPVMLDVPTEASKWREEFGEETSLLLEKAVLEAMPDYEYLKARRVQL
;
A
#
# COMPACT_ATOMS: atom_id res chain seq x y z
N MET A 1 26.92 -0.48 7.88
CA MET A 1 26.16 -1.56 7.23
C MET A 1 24.81 -0.98 6.83
N PRO A 2 24.30 -1.26 5.63
CA PRO A 2 22.98 -0.78 5.23
C PRO A 2 21.91 -1.25 6.23
N PRO A 3 20.79 -0.50 6.37
CA PRO A 3 19.74 -0.88 7.31
C PRO A 3 19.25 -2.29 7.04
N ARG A 4 19.21 -3.14 8.07
CA ARG A 4 18.75 -4.55 7.96
C ARG A 4 17.22 -4.65 7.84
N ARG A 5 16.55 -3.56 7.49
CA ARG A 5 15.10 -3.42 7.43
C ARG A 5 14.76 -2.72 6.12
N LEU A 6 14.02 -3.40 5.24
CA LEU A 6 13.57 -2.88 3.96
C LEU A 6 12.04 -2.75 4.00
N LEU A 7 11.53 -1.53 3.84
CA LEU A 7 10.10 -1.24 3.76
C LEU A 7 9.72 -0.99 2.30
N LEU A 8 9.05 -1.96 1.67
CA LEU A 8 8.50 -1.82 0.32
C LEU A 8 7.15 -1.07 0.38
N VAL A 9 7.19 0.22 0.13
CA VAL A 9 6.03 1.09 0.01
C VAL A 9 5.37 0.94 -1.36
N SER A 10 4.05 0.81 -1.36
CA SER A 10 3.25 0.72 -2.57
C SER A 10 1.92 1.46 -2.39
N TYR A 11 1.04 1.36 -3.38
CA TYR A 11 -0.39 1.63 -3.23
C TYR A 11 -1.18 0.55 -4.00
N PRO A 12 -2.49 0.40 -3.77
CA PRO A 12 -3.31 -0.61 -4.44
C PRO A 12 -3.11 -0.61 -5.95
N ARG A 13 -3.13 -1.80 -6.56
CA ARG A 13 -3.09 -2.00 -8.03
C ARG A 13 -1.77 -1.61 -8.73
N THR A 14 -0.69 -1.40 -7.98
CA THR A 14 0.68 -1.12 -8.49
C THR A 14 1.47 -2.32 -9.01
N ALA A 15 0.87 -3.51 -9.10
CA ALA A 15 1.59 -4.77 -9.33
C ALA A 15 2.59 -5.14 -8.21
N SER A 16 2.44 -4.57 -7.01
CA SER A 16 3.31 -4.90 -5.87
C SER A 16 3.20 -6.36 -5.40
N ASN A 17 2.05 -7.01 -5.57
CA ASN A 17 1.92 -8.46 -5.33
C ASN A 17 2.61 -9.31 -6.41
N LEU A 18 2.68 -8.81 -7.64
CA LEU A 18 3.50 -9.43 -8.68
C LEU A 18 4.98 -9.31 -8.32
N LEU A 19 5.43 -8.11 -7.91
CA LEU A 19 6.81 -7.90 -7.44
C LEU A 19 7.17 -8.87 -6.31
N LEU A 20 6.33 -9.03 -5.29
CA LEU A 20 6.61 -9.99 -4.21
C LEU A 20 6.74 -11.44 -4.69
N ARG A 21 5.92 -11.87 -5.67
CA ARG A 21 6.09 -13.19 -6.29
C ARG A 21 7.43 -13.31 -7.01
N ILE A 22 7.83 -12.25 -7.71
CA ILE A 22 9.12 -12.20 -8.41
C ILE A 22 10.28 -12.25 -7.42
N LEU A 23 10.22 -11.49 -6.33
CA LEU A 23 11.27 -11.45 -5.31
C LEU A 23 11.42 -12.78 -4.55
N ALA A 24 10.37 -13.60 -4.52
CA ALA A 24 10.33 -14.91 -3.88
C ALA A 24 10.93 -14.88 -2.46
N LEU A 25 10.43 -13.98 -1.60
CA LEU A 25 11.04 -13.68 -0.30
C LEU A 25 11.24 -14.91 0.60
N SER A 26 10.43 -15.96 0.45
CA SER A 26 10.59 -17.23 1.16
C SER A 26 11.85 -18.02 0.76
N ASP A 27 12.35 -17.79 -0.46
CA ASP A 27 13.52 -18.48 -1.02
C ASP A 27 14.80 -17.65 -0.90
N GLN A 28 14.68 -16.42 -0.40
CA GLN A 28 15.80 -15.53 -0.10
C GLN A 28 16.52 -16.03 1.17
N PRO A 29 17.83 -16.34 1.11
CA PRO A 29 18.52 -17.03 2.22
C PRO A 29 18.66 -16.18 3.49
N ASN A 30 18.75 -14.85 3.32
CA ASN A 30 19.07 -13.91 4.39
C ASN A 30 17.90 -12.96 4.70
N VAL A 31 16.66 -13.38 4.45
CA VAL A 31 15.46 -12.56 4.63
C VAL A 31 14.49 -13.19 5.64
N VAL A 32 13.87 -12.33 6.43
CA VAL A 32 12.65 -12.62 7.18
C VAL A 32 11.54 -11.74 6.63
N ALA A 33 10.40 -12.33 6.31
CA ALA A 33 9.17 -11.64 5.94
C ALA A 33 7.99 -12.39 6.56
N ASN A 34 6.87 -11.70 6.80
CA ASN A 34 5.66 -12.36 7.28
C ASN A 34 4.95 -13.12 6.16
N GLU A 35 4.04 -14.02 6.52
CA GLU A 35 3.24 -14.79 5.55
C GLU A 35 2.10 -13.98 4.93
N GLN A 36 1.84 -12.77 5.43
CA GLN A 36 0.76 -11.88 5.01
C GLN A 36 1.19 -10.95 3.85
N GLY A 37 2.14 -11.39 3.02
CA GLY A 37 2.64 -10.59 1.91
C GLY A 37 3.40 -9.33 2.35
N GLY A 38 3.99 -9.35 3.55
CA GLY A 38 4.77 -8.26 4.13
C GLY A 38 3.95 -7.20 4.86
N TYR A 39 2.62 -7.27 4.84
CA TYR A 39 1.73 -6.28 5.47
C TYR A 39 1.57 -6.52 6.97
N PHE A 40 1.62 -5.45 7.76
CA PHE A 40 1.34 -5.38 9.19
C PHE A 40 0.20 -4.40 9.50
N PHE A 41 0.07 -3.31 8.75
CA PHE A 41 -0.82 -2.18 9.12
C PHE A 41 -2.22 -2.22 8.49
N MET A 42 -2.60 -3.33 7.85
CA MET A 42 -3.96 -3.51 7.33
C MET A 42 -5.00 -3.35 8.45
N LYS A 43 -4.77 -3.97 9.62
CA LYS A 43 -5.68 -3.88 10.77
C LYS A 43 -5.87 -2.43 11.21
N ALA A 44 -4.78 -1.71 11.44
CA ALA A 44 -4.81 -0.30 11.83
C ALA A 44 -5.59 0.56 10.82
N TYR A 45 -5.34 0.37 9.52
CA TYR A 45 -6.09 1.08 8.47
C TYR A 45 -7.59 0.73 8.49
N THR A 46 -7.95 -0.56 8.57
CA THR A 46 -9.36 -0.97 8.61
C THR A 46 -10.10 -0.41 9.82
N THR A 47 -9.46 -0.37 11.00
CA THR A 47 -10.00 0.27 12.20
C THR A 47 -10.18 1.77 12.01
N ALA A 48 -9.24 2.45 11.35
CA ALA A 48 -9.32 3.87 11.05
C ALA A 48 -10.43 4.20 10.02
N THR A 49 -10.72 3.29 9.09
CA THR A 49 -11.81 3.47 8.11
C THR A 49 -13.18 3.02 8.58
N LYS A 50 -13.24 2.29 9.69
CA LYS A 50 -14.50 1.82 10.28
C LYS A 50 -15.45 2.99 10.44
N ASP A 51 -16.71 2.76 10.08
CA ASP A 51 -17.76 3.76 10.19
C ASP A 51 -17.48 5.09 9.45
N SER A 52 -16.72 5.03 8.36
CA SER A 52 -16.29 6.19 7.56
C SER A 52 -15.43 7.21 8.34
N ARG A 53 -14.85 6.82 9.48
CA ARG A 53 -14.14 7.70 10.42
C ARG A 53 -13.13 8.63 9.74
N VAL A 54 -12.15 8.11 9.00
CA VAL A 54 -11.12 8.92 8.30
C VAL A 54 -11.64 9.83 7.18
N TYR A 55 -12.90 9.66 6.79
CA TYR A 55 -13.55 10.51 5.78
C TYR A 55 -14.39 11.62 6.41
N ARG A 56 -14.61 11.59 7.74
CA ARG A 56 -15.20 12.69 8.51
C ARG A 56 -14.12 13.69 8.94
N PRO A 57 -14.48 14.96 9.19
CA PRO A 57 -13.61 15.90 9.87
C PRO A 57 -13.05 15.33 11.18
N GLY A 58 -11.76 15.55 11.44
CA GLY A 58 -11.06 14.99 12.60
C GLY A 58 -11.61 15.46 13.96
N ASP A 59 -12.22 16.65 14.01
CA ASP A 59 -12.88 17.20 15.19
C ASP A 59 -14.21 16.49 15.55
N GLN A 60 -14.70 15.60 14.67
CA GLN A 60 -15.87 14.76 14.91
C GLN A 60 -15.52 13.38 15.49
N TRP A 61 -14.24 13.06 15.65
CA TRP A 61 -13.81 11.81 16.25
C TRP A 61 -13.94 11.89 17.77
N THR A 62 -14.53 10.86 18.37
CA THR A 62 -14.53 10.76 19.84
C THR A 62 -13.16 10.31 20.37
N THR A 63 -12.92 10.52 21.66
CA THR A 63 -11.70 10.04 22.32
C THR A 63 -11.56 8.52 22.19
N GLU A 64 -12.67 7.79 22.33
CA GLU A 64 -12.71 6.33 22.21
C GLU A 64 -12.36 5.87 20.80
N GLU A 65 -12.82 6.58 19.76
CA GLU A 65 -12.45 6.28 18.37
C GLU A 65 -10.96 6.52 18.12
N CYS A 66 -10.43 7.62 18.66
CA CYS A 66 -8.99 7.93 18.59
C CYS A 66 -8.16 6.84 19.30
N ASP A 67 -8.56 6.43 20.50
CA ASP A 67 -7.88 5.40 21.28
C ASP A 67 -7.97 4.00 20.64
N GLU A 68 -9.12 3.64 20.05
CA GLU A 68 -9.29 2.37 19.31
C GLU A 68 -8.31 2.31 18.13
N VAL A 69 -8.19 3.40 17.37
CA VAL A 69 -7.29 3.48 16.22
C VAL A 69 -5.82 3.51 16.66
N ARG A 70 -5.46 4.34 17.65
CA ARG A 70 -4.08 4.39 18.20
C ARG A 70 -3.66 3.01 18.72
N SER A 71 -4.54 2.31 19.43
CA SER A 71 -4.28 0.97 19.95
C SER A 71 -4.06 -0.04 18.81
N ALA A 72 -4.87 0.03 17.75
CA ALA A 72 -4.67 -0.82 16.58
C ALA A 72 -3.33 -0.57 15.88
N PHE A 73 -2.88 0.69 15.76
CA PHE A 73 -1.54 1.02 15.28
C PHE A 73 -0.45 0.47 16.20
N GLN A 74 -0.60 0.61 17.52
CA GLN A 74 0.36 0.11 18.50
C GLN A 74 0.51 -1.42 18.42
N GLU A 75 -0.59 -2.15 18.29
CA GLU A 75 -0.55 -3.60 18.13
C GLU A 75 0.17 -4.02 16.84
N CYS A 76 -0.06 -3.30 15.72
CA CYS A 76 0.65 -3.55 14.47
C CYS A 76 2.16 -3.27 14.60
N LEU A 77 2.53 -2.19 15.29
CA LEU A 77 3.92 -1.85 15.60
C LEU A 77 4.59 -2.92 16.48
N ASN A 78 3.92 -3.38 17.54
CA ASN A 78 4.44 -4.43 18.42
C ASN A 78 4.73 -5.71 17.63
N ALA A 79 3.81 -6.13 16.75
CA ALA A 79 4.02 -7.29 15.88
C ALA A 79 5.18 -7.09 14.89
N LEU A 80 5.35 -5.86 14.37
CA LEU A 80 6.48 -5.50 13.50
C LEU A 80 7.83 -5.54 14.26
N GLU A 81 7.86 -5.11 15.51
CA GLU A 81 9.05 -5.16 16.37
C GLU A 81 9.42 -6.59 16.79
N ASP A 82 8.44 -7.48 16.99
CA ASP A 82 8.71 -8.91 17.21
C ASP A 82 9.46 -9.52 16.02
N TYR A 83 9.02 -9.21 14.79
CA TYR A 83 9.70 -9.62 13.57
C TYR A 83 11.09 -8.98 13.43
N SER A 84 11.23 -7.73 13.86
CA SER A 84 12.51 -7.00 13.81
C SER A 84 13.53 -7.63 14.77
N SER A 85 13.10 -7.93 16.00
CA SER A 85 13.90 -8.64 17.01
C SER A 85 14.31 -10.04 16.53
N ARG A 86 13.39 -10.76 15.89
CA ARG A 86 13.68 -12.06 15.27
C ARG A 86 14.72 -11.95 14.16
N ALA A 87 14.55 -11.01 13.24
CA ALA A 87 15.48 -10.80 12.14
C ALA A 87 16.89 -10.46 12.63
N GLU A 88 16.98 -9.61 13.66
CA GLU A 88 18.26 -9.30 14.31
C GLU A 88 18.92 -10.54 14.93
N LYS A 89 18.16 -11.33 15.72
CA LYS A 89 18.66 -12.58 16.32
C LYS A 89 19.12 -13.60 15.29
N GLU A 90 18.42 -13.71 14.16
CA GLU A 90 18.78 -14.60 13.05
C GLU A 90 19.84 -14.01 12.12
N ASN A 91 20.31 -12.78 12.37
CA ASN A 91 21.26 -12.07 11.52
C ASN A 91 20.78 -11.91 10.06
N LYS A 92 19.47 -11.69 9.88
CA LYS A 92 18.78 -11.56 8.58
C LYS A 92 18.22 -10.15 8.37
N MET A 93 17.91 -9.82 7.12
CA MET A 93 17.18 -8.61 6.76
C MET A 93 15.67 -8.84 6.95
N LEU A 94 15.01 -7.92 7.63
CA LEU A 94 13.54 -7.85 7.64
C LEU A 94 13.05 -7.15 6.37
N VAL A 95 12.16 -7.78 5.62
CA VAL A 95 11.48 -7.17 4.48
C VAL A 95 9.99 -7.08 4.79
N THR A 96 9.45 -5.87 4.72
CA THR A 96 8.01 -5.60 4.88
C THR A 96 7.48 -4.89 3.65
N LYS A 97 6.16 -4.86 3.53
CA LYS A 97 5.47 -4.16 2.46
C LYS A 97 4.24 -3.49 3.01
N GLU A 98 4.07 -2.22 2.71
CA GLU A 98 2.89 -1.46 3.14
C GLU A 98 2.31 -0.65 1.99
N HIS A 99 1.05 -0.25 2.14
CA HIS A 99 0.52 0.84 1.34
C HIS A 99 0.85 2.17 2.02
N ALA A 100 1.35 3.16 1.26
CA ALA A 100 1.83 4.43 1.82
C ALA A 100 0.81 5.06 2.77
N PHE A 101 -0.47 5.06 2.35
CA PHE A 101 -1.56 5.65 3.14
C PHE A 101 -1.97 4.81 4.36
N TRP A 102 -1.61 3.52 4.46
CA TRP A 102 -1.86 2.74 5.68
C TRP A 102 -0.99 3.20 6.84
N LEU A 103 0.16 3.79 6.53
CA LEU A 103 1.09 4.32 7.53
C LEU A 103 0.79 5.77 7.87
N CYS A 104 -0.07 6.44 7.10
CA CYS A 104 -0.37 7.85 7.34
C CYS A 104 -1.00 8.07 8.71
N HIS A 105 -0.61 9.17 9.33
CA HIS A 105 -1.28 9.72 10.50
C HIS A 105 -2.78 9.87 10.17
N PRO A 106 -3.71 9.35 10.99
CA PRO A 106 -5.14 9.33 10.63
C PRO A 106 -5.73 10.71 10.30
N MET A 107 -5.23 11.76 10.96
CA MET A 107 -5.66 13.14 10.71
C MET A 107 -5.15 13.73 9.39
N ALA A 108 -4.17 13.10 8.72
CA ALA A 108 -3.69 13.53 7.42
C ALA A 108 -4.80 13.44 6.36
N PHE A 109 -5.70 12.45 6.45
CA PHE A 109 -6.85 12.35 5.56
C PHE A 109 -7.85 13.48 5.78
N SER A 110 -8.15 13.82 7.04
CA SER A 110 -9.01 14.98 7.34
C SER A 110 -8.41 16.28 6.80
N ARG A 111 -7.10 16.50 6.99
CA ARG A 111 -6.38 17.64 6.39
C ARG A 111 -6.53 17.68 4.87
N MET A 112 -6.37 16.54 4.20
CA MET A 112 -6.46 16.46 2.75
C MET A 112 -7.88 16.68 2.21
N ILE A 113 -8.89 16.08 2.84
CA ILE A 113 -10.27 16.10 2.35
C ILE A 113 -10.98 17.41 2.74
N HIS A 114 -10.77 17.87 3.98
CA HIS A 114 -11.55 18.96 4.58
C HIS A 114 -10.75 20.23 4.82
N GLY A 115 -9.41 20.21 4.63
CA GLY A 115 -8.55 21.37 4.91
C GLY A 115 -8.48 21.74 6.39
N THR A 116 -8.89 20.84 7.30
CA THR A 116 -8.89 21.09 8.75
C THR A 116 -7.47 21.16 9.29
N ASN A 117 -7.05 22.28 9.87
CA ASN A 117 -5.78 22.40 10.60
C ASN A 117 -6.09 22.34 12.11
N GLY A 118 -5.54 21.37 12.86
CA GLY A 118 -5.86 21.26 14.28
C GLY A 118 -5.12 20.16 15.08
N SER A 119 -4.92 20.49 16.35
CA SER A 119 -4.16 19.92 17.48
C SER A 119 -4.30 18.42 17.84
N TYR A 120 -4.55 17.52 16.89
CA TYR A 120 -4.80 16.10 17.19
C TYR A 120 -3.60 15.19 16.92
N ASP A 121 -2.47 15.74 16.48
CA ASP A 121 -1.29 14.92 16.13
C ASP A 121 -0.72 14.14 17.32
N SER A 122 -0.91 14.64 18.55
CA SER A 122 -0.50 13.93 19.77
C SER A 122 -1.36 12.70 20.06
N LEU A 123 -2.61 12.63 19.55
CA LEU A 123 -3.55 11.53 19.84
C LEU A 123 -3.15 10.20 19.17
N PHE A 124 -2.27 10.23 18.18
CA PHE A 124 -1.83 9.03 17.46
C PHE A 124 -0.32 8.80 17.60
N ARG A 125 0.29 9.35 18.66
CA ARG A 125 1.67 9.04 19.02
C ARG A 125 1.74 7.60 19.56
N LEU A 126 2.65 6.82 18.99
CA LEU A 126 2.89 5.44 19.38
C LEU A 126 4.06 5.35 20.36
N GLU A 127 4.09 4.27 21.13
CA GLU A 127 5.19 3.92 22.00
C GLU A 127 6.21 3.07 21.25
N PHE A 128 7.45 3.57 21.17
CA PHE A 128 8.56 2.88 20.52
C PHE A 128 9.58 2.38 21.55
N PRO A 129 10.28 1.27 21.27
CA PRO A 129 11.41 0.83 22.09
C PRO A 129 12.46 1.92 22.31
N ALA A 130 12.98 2.01 23.53
CA ALA A 130 13.96 3.03 23.91
C ALA A 130 15.28 2.97 23.10
N THR A 131 15.55 1.85 22.41
CA THR A 131 16.69 1.67 21.51
C THR A 131 16.70 2.64 20.33
N TYR A 132 15.55 3.20 19.96
CA TYR A 132 15.43 4.21 18.90
C TYR A 132 15.69 5.64 19.39
N GLY A 133 16.01 5.81 20.68
CA GLY A 133 16.31 7.09 21.30
C GLY A 133 15.08 7.75 21.95
N PRO A 134 15.31 8.85 22.70
CA PRO A 134 14.26 9.52 23.47
C PRO A 134 13.41 10.49 22.64
N SER A 135 13.84 10.81 21.42
CA SER A 135 13.18 11.79 20.55
C SER A 135 12.20 11.11 19.61
N GLN A 136 11.05 11.75 19.39
CA GLN A 136 10.09 11.38 18.35
C GLN A 136 9.78 12.62 17.52
N THR A 137 10.57 12.82 16.46
CA THR A 137 10.42 13.96 15.54
C THR A 137 9.62 13.57 14.30
N PHE A 138 8.97 14.54 13.67
CA PHE A 138 8.15 14.33 12.47
C PHE A 138 8.47 15.47 11.49
N SER A 139 9.28 15.17 10.49
CA SER A 139 9.65 16.14 9.45
C SER A 139 8.47 16.50 8.55
N PRO A 140 8.47 17.65 7.85
CA PRO A 140 7.32 18.11 7.07
C PRO A 140 6.82 17.12 6.00
N ASN A 141 7.70 16.30 5.44
CA ASN A 141 7.35 15.26 4.46
C ASN A 141 6.95 13.92 5.11
N ASN A 142 7.11 13.78 6.43
CA ASN A 142 6.71 12.60 7.20
C ASN A 142 5.28 12.77 7.75
N GLU A 143 4.30 12.40 6.93
CA GLU A 143 2.89 12.31 7.34
C GLU A 143 2.54 10.93 7.93
N THR A 144 3.52 10.12 8.33
CA THR A 144 3.27 8.78 8.89
C THR A 144 3.10 8.80 10.40
N VAL A 145 2.60 7.70 10.97
CA VAL A 145 2.60 7.47 12.42
C VAL A 145 3.98 7.15 12.99
N PHE A 146 4.98 6.93 12.14
CA PHE A 146 6.34 6.61 12.56
C PHE A 146 7.18 7.89 12.71
N PRO A 147 7.88 8.08 13.85
CA PRO A 147 8.79 9.19 14.01
C PRO A 147 10.02 9.01 13.11
N ASP A 148 10.70 10.11 12.82
CA ASP A 148 11.83 10.13 11.91
C ASP A 148 12.97 9.23 12.41
N GLU A 149 13.19 9.16 13.73
CA GLU A 149 14.18 8.28 14.35
C GLU A 149 13.93 6.81 14.01
N TYR A 150 12.66 6.40 14.01
CA TYR A 150 12.27 5.03 13.66
C TYR A 150 12.36 4.80 12.15
N LEU A 151 11.81 5.70 11.34
CA LEU A 151 11.85 5.60 9.88
C LEU A 151 13.27 5.52 9.33
N ARG A 152 14.22 6.27 9.91
CA ARG A 152 15.65 6.21 9.52
C ARG A 152 16.29 4.84 9.72
N THR A 153 15.69 3.96 10.52
CA THR A 153 16.18 2.57 10.66
C THR A 153 15.74 1.66 9.51
N TRP A 154 14.86 2.14 8.63
CA TRP A 154 14.40 1.45 7.44
C TRP A 154 15.07 2.03 6.20
N ARG A 155 15.46 1.15 5.30
CA ARG A 155 15.63 1.53 3.91
C ARG A 155 14.26 1.52 3.23
N LEU A 156 13.86 2.65 2.67
CA LEU A 156 12.61 2.74 1.94
C LEU A 156 12.80 2.21 0.51
N ALA A 157 11.84 1.43 0.04
CA ALA A 157 11.72 1.03 -1.35
C ALA A 157 10.31 1.32 -1.83
N PHE A 158 10.12 1.61 -3.11
CA PHE A 158 8.85 2.03 -3.68
C PHE A 158 8.54 1.25 -4.94
N ILE A 159 7.25 0.95 -5.16
CA ILE A 159 6.74 0.55 -6.48
C ILE A 159 5.56 1.44 -6.86
N ILE A 160 5.70 2.07 -8.01
CA ILE A 160 4.67 2.94 -8.61
C ILE A 160 4.15 2.34 -9.92
N ARG A 161 3.02 2.85 -10.40
CA ARG A 161 2.45 2.47 -11.69
C ARG A 161 1.64 3.62 -12.26
N HIS A 162 1.67 3.76 -13.59
CA HIS A 162 0.93 4.80 -14.29
C HIS A 162 -0.52 4.96 -13.78
N PRO A 163 -0.94 6.15 -13.30
CA PRO A 163 -2.26 6.39 -12.72
C PRO A 163 -3.43 5.94 -13.61
N ALA A 164 -3.33 6.16 -14.92
CA ALA A 164 -4.32 5.70 -15.91
C ALA A 164 -4.56 4.17 -15.92
N LEU A 165 -3.63 3.36 -15.42
CA LEU A 165 -3.85 1.91 -15.22
C LEU A 165 -4.37 1.58 -13.82
N VAL A 166 -3.92 2.35 -12.82
CA VAL A 166 -4.22 2.09 -11.41
C VAL A 166 -5.63 2.52 -11.05
N PHE A 167 -6.01 3.76 -11.36
CA PHE A 167 -7.26 4.35 -10.86
C PHE A 167 -8.50 3.68 -11.44
N PRO A 168 -8.63 3.44 -12.75
CA PRO A 168 -9.77 2.67 -13.29
C PRO A 168 -9.81 1.25 -12.73
N SER A 169 -8.65 0.61 -12.56
CA SER A 169 -8.59 -0.73 -11.97
C SER A 169 -8.97 -0.75 -10.49
N LEU A 170 -8.65 0.30 -9.74
CA LEU A 170 -9.06 0.44 -8.35
C LEU A 170 -10.56 0.68 -8.27
N TYR A 171 -11.10 1.57 -9.11
CA TYR A 171 -12.54 1.86 -9.18
C TYR A 171 -13.36 0.58 -9.38
N ARG A 172 -13.02 -0.25 -10.39
CA ARG A 172 -13.67 -1.55 -10.59
C ARG A 172 -13.64 -2.45 -9.35
N ALA A 173 -12.52 -2.47 -8.63
CA ALA A 173 -12.39 -3.28 -7.42
C ALA A 173 -13.29 -2.74 -6.30
N MET A 174 -13.34 -1.42 -6.12
CA MET A 174 -14.18 -0.79 -5.10
C MET A 174 -15.67 -0.97 -5.40
N ILE A 175 -16.10 -0.87 -6.66
CA ILE A 175 -17.49 -1.17 -7.06
C ILE A 175 -17.86 -2.62 -6.70
N LYS A 176 -17.00 -3.60 -7.02
CA LYS A 176 -17.24 -4.99 -6.60
C LYS A 176 -17.32 -5.16 -5.09
N MET A 177 -16.50 -4.42 -4.33
CA MET A 177 -16.57 -4.44 -2.86
C MET A 177 -17.88 -3.84 -2.34
N VAL A 178 -18.41 -2.79 -3.00
CA VAL A 178 -19.72 -2.23 -2.68
C VAL A 178 -20.84 -3.23 -3.00
N GLU A 179 -20.82 -3.84 -4.19
CA GLU A 179 -21.80 -4.84 -4.62
C GLU A 179 -21.85 -6.07 -3.71
N THR A 180 -20.71 -6.42 -3.09
CA THR A 180 -20.59 -7.55 -2.17
C THR A 180 -20.75 -7.18 -0.70
N GLY A 181 -21.06 -5.92 -0.39
CA GLY A 181 -21.29 -5.44 0.98
C GLY A 181 -20.03 -5.35 1.86
N ILE A 182 -18.84 -5.38 1.26
CA ILE A 182 -17.56 -5.23 1.97
C ILE A 182 -17.33 -3.76 2.34
N ILE A 183 -17.64 -2.85 1.42
CA ILE A 183 -17.54 -1.39 1.59
C ILE A 183 -18.95 -0.82 1.47
N ARG A 184 -19.31 0.15 2.31
CA ARG A 184 -20.61 0.83 2.18
C ARG A 184 -20.56 1.87 1.06
N LYS A 185 -21.67 2.09 0.36
CA LYS A 185 -21.70 3.02 -0.79
C LYS A 185 -21.29 4.44 -0.39
N GLU A 186 -21.61 4.84 0.84
CA GLU A 186 -21.32 6.15 1.41
C GLU A 186 -19.82 6.34 1.71
N GLU A 187 -19.06 5.25 1.84
CA GLU A 187 -17.59 5.28 2.04
C GLU A 187 -16.83 5.47 0.73
N LEU A 188 -17.45 5.10 -0.40
CA LEU A 188 -16.79 5.08 -1.71
C LEU A 188 -16.13 6.42 -2.07
N PRO A 189 -16.77 7.59 -1.93
CA PRO A 189 -16.14 8.87 -2.27
C PRO A 189 -14.85 9.12 -1.48
N GLY A 190 -14.84 8.81 -0.18
CA GLY A 190 -13.66 8.97 0.68
C GLY A 190 -12.54 7.97 0.33
N VAL A 191 -12.91 6.71 0.06
CA VAL A 191 -11.97 5.68 -0.40
C VAL A 191 -11.30 6.13 -1.71
N LEU A 192 -12.07 6.57 -2.70
CA LEU A 192 -11.54 7.04 -3.97
C LEU A 192 -10.67 8.28 -3.79
N GLY A 193 -11.12 9.28 -3.03
CA GLY A 193 -10.37 10.51 -2.80
C GLY A 193 -9.02 10.29 -2.10
N THR A 194 -8.93 9.28 -1.23
CA THR A 194 -7.68 8.96 -0.51
C THR A 194 -6.73 8.05 -1.29
N ASN A 195 -7.26 7.19 -2.16
CA ASN A 195 -6.49 6.16 -2.86
C ASN A 195 -6.15 6.52 -4.31
N MET A 196 -6.89 7.44 -4.95
CA MET A 196 -6.60 7.94 -6.30
C MET A 196 -5.65 9.13 -6.26
N SER A 197 -4.55 8.99 -5.52
CA SER A 197 -3.51 10.00 -5.39
C SER A 197 -2.14 9.34 -5.23
N LEU A 198 -1.11 10.01 -5.73
CA LEU A 198 0.29 9.64 -5.49
C LEU A 198 0.93 10.45 -4.36
N LYS A 199 0.20 11.41 -3.76
CA LYS A 199 0.71 12.35 -2.76
C LYS A 199 1.41 11.65 -1.59
N TRP A 200 0.79 10.64 -0.99
CA TRP A 200 1.37 9.91 0.15
C TRP A 200 2.67 9.20 -0.20
N THR A 201 2.72 8.61 -1.40
CA THR A 201 3.91 7.95 -1.92
C THR A 201 5.01 8.98 -2.17
N ARG A 202 4.64 10.12 -2.77
CA ARG A 202 5.56 11.20 -3.08
C ARG A 202 6.18 11.83 -1.83
N MET A 203 5.37 12.14 -0.83
CA MET A 203 5.83 12.75 0.43
C MET A 203 6.80 11.81 1.15
N LEU A 204 6.46 10.53 1.31
CA LEU A 204 7.34 9.57 1.97
C LEU A 204 8.63 9.30 1.16
N TYR A 205 8.57 9.37 -0.18
CA TYR A 205 9.76 9.31 -1.02
C TYR A 205 10.66 10.52 -0.82
N ASP A 206 10.10 11.74 -0.86
CA ASP A 206 10.85 12.97 -0.66
C ASP A 206 11.46 13.04 0.76
N TYR A 207 10.73 12.57 1.79
CA TYR A 207 11.28 12.37 3.14
C TYR A 207 12.53 11.46 3.11
N GLY A 208 12.45 10.31 2.46
CA GLY A 208 13.59 9.39 2.36
C GLY A 208 14.79 9.99 1.61
N MET A 209 14.53 10.93 0.70
CA MET A 209 15.56 11.66 -0.05
C MET A 209 16.23 12.77 0.75
N GLU A 210 15.70 13.17 1.92
CA GLU A 210 16.32 14.15 2.81
C GLU A 210 17.61 13.62 3.47
N SER A 211 17.79 12.30 3.52
CA SER A 211 19.02 11.69 4.02
C SER A 211 20.20 11.93 3.08
N ASN A 212 21.31 12.41 3.64
CA ASN A 212 22.57 12.57 2.91
C ASN A 212 23.35 11.24 2.75
N ASP A 213 22.94 10.18 3.43
CA ASP A 213 23.55 8.86 3.30
C ASP A 213 23.10 8.18 2.00
N SER A 214 24.04 7.93 1.09
CA SER A 214 23.79 7.28 -0.19
C SER A 214 23.21 5.87 -0.05
N ASP A 215 23.59 5.14 1.00
CA ASP A 215 23.16 3.75 1.22
C ASP A 215 21.72 3.68 1.76
N SER A 216 21.26 4.77 2.37
CA SER A 216 19.91 4.92 2.89
C SER A 216 18.91 5.50 1.87
N LYS A 217 19.39 5.92 0.68
CA LYS A 217 18.52 6.48 -0.34
C LYS A 217 17.42 5.51 -0.76
N PRO A 218 16.18 6.00 -0.95
CA PRO A 218 15.08 5.20 -1.43
C PRO A 218 15.36 4.52 -2.77
N LEU A 219 14.95 3.27 -2.88
CA LEU A 219 14.89 2.56 -4.16
C LEU A 219 13.49 2.69 -4.74
N LEU A 220 13.36 2.86 -6.06
CA LEU A 220 12.05 3.02 -6.69
C LEU A 220 11.96 2.18 -7.95
N LEU A 221 10.85 1.45 -8.10
CA LEU A 221 10.50 0.67 -9.27
C LEU A 221 9.25 1.25 -9.94
N ASP A 222 9.23 1.26 -11.26
CA ASP A 222 7.99 1.39 -12.02
C ASP A 222 7.48 -0.02 -12.39
N ALA A 223 6.18 -0.24 -12.23
CA ALA A 223 5.55 -1.51 -12.57
C ALA A 223 5.74 -1.92 -14.04
N HIS A 224 5.91 -0.96 -14.96
CA HIS A 224 6.29 -1.23 -16.33
C HIS A 224 7.64 -1.94 -16.41
N ASP A 225 8.64 -1.50 -15.66
CA ASP A 225 9.96 -2.15 -15.63
C ASP A 225 9.90 -3.51 -14.92
N VAL A 226 9.10 -3.63 -13.85
CA VAL A 226 8.83 -4.93 -13.20
C VAL A 226 8.22 -5.93 -14.19
N ILE A 227 7.35 -5.47 -15.09
CA ILE A 227 6.68 -6.33 -16.05
C ILE A 227 7.58 -6.63 -17.25
N HIS A 228 8.33 -5.66 -17.77
CA HIS A 228 9.04 -5.79 -19.06
C HIS A 228 10.54 -6.02 -18.95
N ASN A 229 11.18 -5.53 -17.90
CA ASN A 229 12.63 -5.38 -17.80
C ASN A 229 13.19 -6.15 -16.58
N PRO A 230 13.30 -7.49 -16.65
CA PRO A 230 13.74 -8.31 -15.52
C PRO A 230 15.12 -7.91 -14.95
N HIS A 231 16.01 -7.39 -15.80
CA HIS A 231 17.32 -6.88 -15.38
C HIS A 231 17.22 -5.70 -14.41
N VAL A 232 16.19 -4.85 -14.50
CA VAL A 232 15.96 -3.76 -13.53
C VAL A 232 15.63 -4.32 -12.16
N ILE A 233 14.91 -5.45 -12.10
CA ILE A 233 14.58 -6.12 -10.83
C ILE A 233 15.82 -6.78 -10.23
N ALA A 234 16.66 -7.41 -11.06
CA ALA A 234 17.95 -7.93 -10.61
C ALA A 234 18.84 -6.81 -10.02
N ARG A 235 18.91 -5.66 -10.71
CA ARG A 235 19.63 -4.47 -10.21
C ARG A 235 19.03 -3.94 -8.91
N PHE A 236 17.71 -3.89 -8.81
CA PHE A 236 17.03 -3.54 -7.56
C PHE A 236 17.40 -4.49 -6.42
N CYS A 237 17.46 -5.80 -6.67
CA CYS A 237 17.87 -6.78 -5.67
C CYS A 237 19.30 -6.54 -5.18
N GLU A 238 20.25 -6.35 -6.10
CA GLU A 238 21.64 -6.02 -5.75
C GLU A 238 21.71 -4.78 -4.85
N LEU A 239 21.00 -3.71 -5.25
CA LEU A 239 20.97 -2.47 -4.49
C LEU A 239 20.31 -2.67 -3.13
N ALA A 240 19.21 -3.42 -3.05
CA ALA A 240 18.43 -3.64 -1.83
C ALA A 240 19.05 -4.66 -0.86
N GLY A 241 20.09 -5.40 -1.27
CA GLY A 241 20.66 -6.49 -0.48
C GLY A 241 19.88 -7.81 -0.56
N LEU A 242 19.13 -8.02 -1.63
CA LEU A 242 18.45 -9.27 -1.97
C LEU A 242 19.28 -10.08 -2.99
N ASP A 243 19.09 -11.40 -3.05
CA ASP A 243 19.77 -12.27 -4.02
C ASP A 243 19.02 -12.28 -5.36
N PRO A 244 19.60 -11.72 -6.45
CA PRO A 244 18.98 -11.72 -7.77
C PRO A 244 18.84 -13.12 -8.38
N ASN A 245 19.59 -14.12 -7.91
CA ASN A 245 19.49 -15.51 -8.40
C ASN A 245 18.26 -16.25 -7.84
N LYS A 246 17.53 -15.64 -6.89
CA LYS A 246 16.29 -16.21 -6.33
C LYS A 246 15.03 -15.69 -7.02
N LEU A 247 15.17 -14.80 -8.00
CA LEU A 247 14.02 -14.23 -8.70
C LEU A 247 13.22 -15.30 -9.45
N LYS A 248 11.89 -15.22 -9.36
CA LYS A 248 10.95 -16.14 -10.02
C LYS A 248 9.98 -15.43 -10.94
N PHE A 249 10.12 -15.64 -12.24
CA PHE A 249 9.23 -15.03 -13.25
C PHE A 249 8.06 -15.92 -13.67
N GLU A 250 8.10 -17.18 -13.25
CA GLU A 250 7.10 -18.21 -13.54
C GLU A 250 6.75 -18.95 -12.24
N TRP A 251 5.50 -19.39 -12.13
CA TRP A 251 5.01 -20.14 -10.97
C TRP A 251 3.87 -21.08 -11.36
N GLU A 252 3.68 -22.10 -10.54
CA GLU A 252 2.56 -23.03 -10.70
C GLU A 252 1.23 -22.28 -10.59
N LYS A 253 0.32 -22.57 -11.52
CA LYS A 253 -1.08 -22.17 -11.35
C LYS A 253 -1.65 -22.95 -10.17
N LYS A 254 -2.21 -22.25 -9.19
CA LYS A 254 -3.12 -22.91 -8.26
C LYS A 254 -4.30 -23.41 -9.09
N SER A 255 -4.51 -24.73 -9.12
CA SER A 255 -5.75 -25.31 -9.63
C SER A 255 -6.92 -24.64 -8.92
N ASP A 256 -7.91 -24.17 -9.67
CA ASP A 256 -9.08 -23.47 -9.14
C ASP A 256 -9.64 -24.24 -7.94
N ALA A 257 -9.56 -23.65 -6.75
CA ALA A 257 -10.35 -24.10 -5.62
C ALA A 257 -11.80 -23.75 -5.98
N ASN A 258 -12.50 -24.71 -6.58
CA ASN A 258 -13.95 -24.70 -6.74
C ASN A 258 -14.59 -24.43 -5.37
N GLY A 259 -14.95 -23.17 -5.16
CA GLY A 259 -15.49 -22.65 -3.92
C GLY A 259 -15.93 -21.20 -4.09
N ALA A 260 -16.57 -20.91 -5.23
CA ALA A 260 -17.42 -19.72 -5.31
C ALA A 260 -18.51 -19.86 -4.24
N PRO A 261 -18.72 -18.89 -3.34
CA PRO A 261 -19.91 -18.88 -2.52
C PRO A 261 -21.10 -18.75 -3.48
N SER A 262 -21.97 -19.77 -3.47
CA SER A 262 -23.27 -19.73 -4.11
C SER A 262 -24.00 -18.46 -3.71
N ASN A 263 -24.58 -17.76 -4.69
CA ASN A 263 -25.60 -16.76 -4.45
C ASN A 263 -26.74 -17.38 -3.62
N GLY A 264 -27.24 -16.63 -2.63
CA GLY A 264 -28.50 -16.91 -1.96
C GLY A 264 -28.38 -16.87 -0.44
N ASP A 265 -28.47 -15.68 0.15
CA ASP A 265 -29.48 -15.39 1.19
C ASP A 265 -29.49 -13.88 1.50
N PRO A 266 -30.65 -13.25 1.77
CA PRO A 266 -30.72 -11.83 2.10
C PRO A 266 -30.13 -11.61 3.50
N VAL A 267 -29.02 -10.87 3.60
CA VAL A 267 -28.40 -10.54 4.89
C VAL A 267 -29.20 -9.40 5.53
N GLU A 268 -30.14 -9.75 6.40
CA GLU A 268 -30.60 -8.85 7.44
C GLU A 268 -29.46 -8.51 8.39
N GLN A 269 -29.46 -7.26 8.86
CA GLN A 269 -28.45 -6.65 9.72
C GLN A 269 -28.17 -7.52 10.96
N ARG A 270 -27.08 -8.30 10.93
CA ARG A 270 -26.56 -9.01 12.10
C ARG A 270 -25.25 -8.37 12.57
N GLU A 271 -25.12 -8.26 13.89
CA GLU A 271 -23.95 -7.72 14.57
C GLU A 271 -22.67 -8.46 14.19
N VAL A 272 -21.59 -7.69 14.02
CA VAL A 272 -20.30 -8.15 13.48
C VAL A 272 -19.58 -9.02 14.51
N THR A 273 -19.53 -10.33 14.28
CA THR A 273 -18.67 -11.24 15.04
C THR A 273 -17.28 -11.34 14.41
N GLY A 274 -16.27 -11.83 15.15
CA GLY A 274 -14.89 -11.98 14.66
C GLY A 274 -14.69 -13.00 13.51
N GLU A 275 -15.71 -13.79 13.17
CA GLU A 275 -15.71 -14.67 12.00
C GLU A 275 -16.14 -13.92 10.73
N ASP A 276 -17.06 -12.96 10.83
CA ASP A 276 -17.51 -12.13 9.70
C ASP A 276 -16.40 -11.22 9.18
N ALA A 277 -15.57 -10.66 10.07
CA ALA A 277 -14.44 -9.81 9.69
C ALA A 277 -13.41 -10.57 8.85
N ARG A 278 -12.99 -11.77 9.30
CA ARG A 278 -12.05 -12.63 8.56
C ARG A 278 -12.60 -13.04 7.19
N PHE A 279 -13.90 -13.34 7.12
CA PHE A 279 -14.53 -13.72 5.87
C PHE A 279 -14.65 -12.54 4.88
N ARG A 280 -14.90 -11.32 5.37
CA ARG A 280 -14.83 -10.10 4.54
C ARG A 280 -13.43 -9.84 4.02
N ASP A 281 -12.39 -9.99 4.86
CA ASP A 281 -11.00 -9.80 4.47
C ASP A 281 -10.58 -10.75 3.36
N GLN A 282 -10.97 -12.04 3.44
CA GLN A 282 -10.70 -13.03 2.39
C GLN A 282 -11.37 -12.68 1.05
N ARG A 283 -12.63 -12.25 1.08
CA ARG A 283 -13.34 -11.82 -0.14
C ARG A 283 -12.74 -10.55 -0.74
N ALA A 284 -12.38 -9.58 0.10
CA ALA A 284 -11.68 -8.37 -0.34
C ALA A 284 -10.33 -8.70 -0.99
N GLN A 285 -9.56 -9.60 -0.37
CA GLN A 285 -8.29 -10.08 -0.90
C GLN A 285 -8.46 -10.78 -2.25
N ALA A 286 -9.49 -11.63 -2.40
CA ALA A 286 -9.78 -12.31 -3.67
C ALA A 286 -10.08 -11.30 -4.82
N ILE A 287 -10.87 -10.26 -4.55
CA ILE A 287 -11.12 -9.17 -5.51
C ILE A 287 -9.79 -8.51 -5.91
N MET A 288 -8.96 -8.15 -4.92
CA MET A 288 -7.69 -7.46 -5.13
C MET A 288 -6.63 -8.30 -5.83
N LEU A 289 -6.65 -9.62 -5.67
CA LEU A 289 -5.69 -10.56 -6.27
C LEU A 289 -6.17 -11.23 -7.55
N SER A 290 -7.42 -11.02 -7.97
CA SER A 290 -8.07 -11.69 -9.11
C SER A 290 -7.20 -11.80 -10.38
N SER A 291 -6.53 -10.71 -10.79
CA SER A 291 -5.68 -10.71 -12.00
C SER A 291 -4.39 -11.54 -11.88
N LEU A 292 -3.92 -11.78 -10.65
CA LEU A 292 -2.71 -12.58 -10.38
C LEU A 292 -3.06 -14.04 -10.04
N ALA A 293 -4.22 -14.28 -9.43
CA ALA A 293 -4.63 -15.60 -8.99
C ALA A 293 -4.74 -16.61 -10.14
N GLY A 294 -5.12 -16.17 -11.35
CA GLY A 294 -5.25 -17.02 -12.54
C GLY A 294 -4.02 -17.09 -13.45
N SER A 295 -2.91 -16.40 -13.13
CA SER A 295 -1.73 -16.36 -14.01
C SER A 295 -0.67 -17.41 -13.62
N SER A 296 0.05 -17.93 -14.61
CA SER A 296 1.25 -18.78 -14.44
C SER A 296 2.57 -18.00 -14.53
N GLY A 297 2.50 -16.68 -14.69
CA GLY A 297 3.67 -15.83 -14.89
C GLY A 297 3.30 -14.36 -15.09
N VAL A 298 4.29 -13.58 -15.52
CA VAL A 298 4.17 -12.14 -15.79
C VAL A 298 3.30 -11.87 -17.03
N LEU A 299 2.19 -11.16 -16.83
CA LEU A 299 1.27 -10.77 -17.90
C LEU A 299 1.72 -9.45 -18.54
N LYS A 300 2.42 -9.54 -19.67
CA LYS A 300 3.03 -8.38 -20.38
C LYS A 300 1.99 -7.37 -20.88
N ASP A 301 0.80 -7.82 -21.26
CA ASP A 301 -0.33 -7.00 -21.74
C ASP A 301 -0.89 -6.05 -20.66
N LYS A 302 -0.59 -6.29 -19.38
CA LYS A 302 -1.05 -5.43 -18.28
C LYS A 302 -0.26 -4.13 -18.14
N ALA A 303 0.84 -3.93 -18.87
CA ALA A 303 1.56 -2.67 -18.90
C ALA A 303 1.86 -2.27 -20.35
N PRO A 304 0.93 -1.61 -21.06
CA PRO A 304 1.21 -1.11 -22.40
C PRO A 304 2.37 -0.11 -22.38
N VAL A 305 3.18 -0.13 -23.45
CA VAL A 305 4.39 0.71 -23.60
C VAL A 305 4.03 2.19 -23.74
N MET A 306 2.92 2.48 -24.43
CA MET A 306 2.39 3.83 -24.56
C MET A 306 0.98 3.90 -24.00
N LEU A 307 0.72 4.96 -23.24
CA LEU A 307 -0.59 5.30 -22.68
C LEU A 307 -0.91 6.74 -23.06
N ASP A 308 -2.02 6.91 -23.76
CA ASP A 308 -2.59 8.20 -24.07
C ASP A 308 -3.82 8.41 -23.20
N VAL A 309 -3.76 9.38 -22.28
CA VAL A 309 -4.83 9.61 -21.29
C VAL A 309 -6.17 9.96 -21.97
N PRO A 310 -6.25 10.82 -23.00
CA PRO A 310 -7.49 11.06 -23.74
C PRO A 310 -8.09 9.80 -24.38
N THR A 311 -7.26 8.93 -24.96
CA THR A 311 -7.70 7.65 -25.52
C THR A 311 -8.24 6.73 -24.43
N GLU A 312 -7.58 6.64 -23.27
CA GLU A 312 -8.07 5.86 -22.14
C GLU A 312 -9.36 6.44 -21.55
N ALA A 313 -9.49 7.77 -21.47
CA ALA A 313 -10.70 8.45 -21.00
C ALA A 313 -11.92 8.12 -21.89
N SER A 314 -11.73 8.00 -23.20
CA SER A 314 -12.80 7.57 -24.12
C SER A 314 -13.29 6.15 -23.78
N LYS A 315 -12.39 5.23 -23.43
CA LYS A 315 -12.76 3.88 -22.98
C LYS A 315 -13.48 3.89 -21.63
N TRP A 316 -13.05 4.74 -20.70
CA TRP A 316 -13.69 4.88 -19.39
C TRP A 316 -15.11 5.44 -19.50
N ARG A 317 -15.36 6.32 -20.46
CA ARG A 317 -16.70 6.84 -20.76
C ARG A 317 -17.65 5.74 -21.23
N GLU A 318 -17.17 4.85 -22.10
CA GLU A 318 -17.93 3.66 -22.53
C GLU A 318 -18.14 2.67 -21.36
N GLU A 319 -17.12 2.46 -20.53
CA GLU A 319 -17.14 1.47 -19.45
C GLU A 319 -17.97 1.92 -18.24
N PHE A 320 -17.83 3.19 -17.82
CA PHE A 320 -18.34 3.69 -16.53
C PHE A 320 -19.31 4.87 -16.65
N GLY A 321 -19.56 5.36 -17.86
CA GLY A 321 -20.35 6.56 -18.12
C GLY A 321 -19.55 7.87 -17.94
N GLU A 322 -20.17 8.98 -18.35
CA GLU A 322 -19.53 10.31 -18.44
C GLU A 322 -18.98 10.80 -17.10
N GLU A 323 -19.80 10.78 -16.04
CA GLU A 323 -19.44 11.35 -14.74
C GLU A 323 -18.21 10.65 -14.13
N THR A 324 -18.22 9.32 -14.12
CA THR A 324 -17.09 8.53 -13.61
C THR A 324 -15.84 8.69 -14.47
N SER A 325 -16.00 8.76 -15.80
CA SER A 325 -14.88 9.01 -16.71
C SER A 325 -14.20 10.34 -16.41
N LEU A 326 -14.97 11.42 -16.21
CA LEU A 326 -14.44 12.74 -15.87
C LEU A 326 -13.74 12.73 -14.50
N LEU A 327 -14.28 12.02 -13.52
CA LEU A 327 -13.64 11.84 -12.21
C LEU A 327 -12.28 11.13 -12.35
N LEU A 328 -12.23 10.03 -13.09
CA LEU A 328 -11.00 9.26 -13.31
C LEU A 328 -9.96 10.07 -14.08
N GLU A 329 -10.36 10.75 -15.16
CA GLU A 329 -9.49 11.60 -15.96
C GLU A 329 -8.88 12.73 -15.12
N LYS A 330 -9.71 13.43 -14.36
CA LYS A 330 -9.25 14.48 -13.44
C LYS A 330 -8.22 13.92 -12.44
N ALA A 331 -8.54 12.83 -11.76
CA ALA A 331 -7.64 12.23 -10.77
C ALA A 331 -6.32 11.78 -11.40
N VAL A 332 -6.36 11.18 -12.60
CA VAL A 332 -5.15 10.79 -13.35
C VAL A 332 -4.29 12.01 -13.64
N LEU A 333 -4.87 13.08 -14.21
CA LEU A 333 -4.14 14.30 -14.54
C LEU A 333 -3.52 14.96 -13.29
N GLU A 334 -4.23 14.97 -12.17
CA GLU A 334 -3.70 15.48 -10.89
C GLU A 334 -2.54 14.64 -10.34
N ALA A 335 -2.54 13.32 -10.57
CA ALA A 335 -1.48 12.42 -10.12
C ALA A 335 -0.27 12.35 -11.07
N MET A 336 -0.41 12.78 -12.33
CA MET A 336 0.66 12.67 -13.33
C MET A 336 1.96 13.42 -12.97
N PRO A 337 1.94 14.65 -12.40
CA PRO A 337 3.17 15.34 -12.00
C PRO A 337 3.99 14.54 -10.98
N ASP A 338 3.33 13.92 -9.99
CA ASP A 338 3.99 13.06 -9.01
C ASP A 338 4.49 11.76 -9.64
N TYR A 339 3.70 11.16 -10.53
CA TYR A 339 4.10 9.96 -11.25
C TYR A 339 5.37 10.19 -12.06
N GLU A 340 5.42 11.23 -12.90
CA GLU A 340 6.58 11.50 -13.75
C GLU A 340 7.82 11.89 -12.92
N TYR A 341 7.64 12.63 -11.83
CA TYR A 341 8.73 12.94 -10.89
C TYR A 341 9.34 11.65 -10.30
N LEU A 342 8.49 10.74 -9.82
CA LEU A 342 8.92 9.49 -9.19
C LEU A 342 9.52 8.54 -10.22
N LYS A 343 8.88 8.40 -11.38
CA LYS A 343 9.34 7.57 -12.51
C LYS A 343 10.71 8.00 -13.01
N ALA A 344 11.00 9.30 -13.06
CA ALA A 344 12.33 9.79 -13.46
C ALA A 344 13.46 9.35 -12.51
N ARG A 345 13.13 8.95 -11.28
CA ARG A 345 14.09 8.53 -10.23
C ARG A 345 14.07 7.04 -9.94
N ARG A 346 13.37 6.26 -10.77
CA ARG A 346 13.35 4.80 -10.64
C ARG A 346 14.74 4.21 -10.91
N VAL A 347 14.96 3.01 -10.41
CA VAL A 347 16.13 2.19 -10.73
C VAL A 347 16.19 1.99 -12.24
N GLN A 348 17.33 2.31 -12.82
CA GLN A 348 17.66 2.10 -14.23
C GLN A 348 18.91 1.21 -14.31
N LEU A 349 19.18 0.66 -15.49
CA LEU A 349 20.39 -0.13 -15.75
C LEU A 349 21.63 0.75 -15.86
#